data_AF-A0A2A2WDI9-F1
#
_entry.id   AF-A0A2A2WDI9-F1
#
_cell.length_a   1.000
_cell.length_b   1.000
_cell.length_c   1.000
_cell.angle_alpha   90.00
_cell.angle_beta   90.00
_cell.angle_gamma   90.00
#
_symmetry.space_group_name_H-M   'P 1'
#
loop_
_entity.id
_entity.type
_entity.pdbx_description
1 polymer ?
#
loop_
_entity_poly.entity_id
_entity_poly.type
_entity_poly.pdbx_seq_one_letter_code
_entity_poly.pdbx_strand_id
1 'polypeptide(L)'
;MADPAPSDFTDPAFLAAREAAMRAVPAPPDAPPWRPPSFADALRVSEKITSDYRELHRPDSMDVKPSEVCAALQQGGVKNWVLMGLHGYVGYMSDPRATQDVDVLVPYSQKKKAVKAILDRWPTLVVGEMEFVVRFKDPGDLDEKGQPKVVIDLMLPWGALHEAIIKNCVSTDERTQLRIPTVEAALACKYAAMISPHRLRKKKLLDTADFTNIVEAGEKPFDEPTLRRLGDLVWEKGGEELVRFVEIALNDGQFPL
;
A
#
# COMPACT_ATOMS: atom_id res chain seq x y z
N MET A 1 -38.05 -11.30 -29.10
CA MET A 1 -37.99 -9.94 -28.51
C MET A 1 -37.06 -10.06 -27.31
N ALA A 2 -35.99 -9.27 -27.24
CA ALA A 2 -35.15 -9.25 -26.04
C ALA A 2 -35.97 -8.68 -24.89
N ASP A 3 -35.89 -9.28 -23.71
CA ASP A 3 -36.52 -8.71 -22.52
C ASP A 3 -36.00 -7.29 -22.30
N PRO A 4 -36.87 -6.37 -21.85
CA PRO A 4 -36.44 -5.01 -21.53
C PRO A 4 -35.32 -5.07 -20.49
N ALA A 5 -34.29 -4.24 -20.68
CA ALA A 5 -33.21 -4.13 -19.71
C ALA A 5 -33.81 -3.81 -18.32
N PRO A 6 -33.35 -4.47 -17.26
CA PRO A 6 -33.86 -4.23 -15.92
C PRO A 6 -33.68 -2.75 -15.56
N SER A 7 -34.73 -2.17 -15.00
CA SER A 7 -34.75 -0.75 -14.63
C SER A 7 -33.89 -0.44 -13.40
N ASP A 8 -33.54 -1.47 -12.62
CA ASP A 8 -32.76 -1.34 -11.39
C ASP A 8 -31.78 -2.52 -11.24
N PHE A 9 -30.49 -2.21 -11.36
CA PHE A 9 -29.39 -3.18 -11.20
C PHE A 9 -29.07 -3.49 -9.73
N THR A 10 -29.78 -2.87 -8.79
CA THR A 10 -29.64 -3.09 -7.35
C THR A 10 -30.75 -3.97 -6.78
N ASP A 11 -31.76 -4.31 -7.58
CA ASP A 11 -32.84 -5.21 -7.18
C ASP A 11 -32.30 -6.58 -6.74
N PRO A 12 -32.72 -7.11 -5.57
CA PRO A 12 -32.23 -8.40 -5.08
C PRO A 12 -32.46 -9.58 -6.02
N ALA A 13 -33.56 -9.60 -6.78
CA ALA A 13 -33.84 -10.69 -7.73
C ALA A 13 -32.92 -10.57 -8.96
N PHE A 14 -32.67 -9.35 -9.44
CA PHE A 14 -31.65 -9.12 -10.47
C PHE A 14 -30.25 -9.56 -10.00
N LEU A 15 -29.84 -9.18 -8.79
CA LEU A 15 -28.54 -9.56 -8.23
C LEU A 15 -28.40 -11.08 -8.09
N ALA A 16 -29.42 -11.77 -7.59
CA ALA A 16 -29.45 -13.22 -7.46
C ALA A 16 -29.42 -13.93 -8.83
N ALA A 17 -30.19 -13.43 -9.81
CA ALA A 17 -30.18 -13.98 -11.18
C ALA A 17 -28.82 -13.79 -11.86
N ARG A 18 -28.19 -12.62 -11.69
CA ARG A 18 -26.84 -12.34 -12.17
C ARG A 18 -25.82 -13.27 -11.53
N GLU A 19 -25.87 -13.45 -10.20
CA GLU A 19 -24.97 -14.35 -9.49
C GLU A 19 -25.13 -15.80 -9.96
N ALA A 20 -26.37 -16.28 -10.11
CA ALA A 20 -26.65 -17.61 -10.64
C ALA A 20 -26.11 -17.79 -12.07
N ALA A 21 -26.28 -16.77 -12.93
CA ALA A 21 -25.74 -16.78 -14.29
C ALA A 21 -24.20 -16.82 -14.32
N MET A 22 -23.53 -16.04 -13.46
CA MET A 22 -22.06 -16.03 -13.37
C MET A 22 -21.52 -17.36 -12.82
N ARG A 23 -22.19 -17.99 -11.86
CA ARG A 23 -21.81 -19.31 -11.33
C ARG A 23 -21.97 -20.45 -12.34
N ALA A 24 -22.86 -20.29 -13.33
CA ALA A 24 -23.04 -21.27 -14.41
C ALA A 24 -21.92 -21.23 -15.46
N VAL A 25 -21.09 -20.17 -15.46
CA VAL A 25 -19.91 -20.08 -16.32
C VAL A 25 -18.80 -20.90 -15.67
N PRO A 26 -18.21 -21.90 -16.38
CA PRO A 26 -17.08 -22.65 -15.84
C PRO A 26 -15.93 -21.68 -15.55
N ALA A 27 -15.40 -21.73 -14.33
CA ALA A 27 -14.20 -20.97 -13.99
C ALA A 27 -13.07 -21.38 -14.95
N PRO A 28 -12.27 -20.42 -15.46
CA PRO A 28 -11.10 -20.77 -16.23
C PRO A 28 -10.22 -21.71 -15.40
N PRO A 29 -9.75 -22.83 -15.99
CA PRO A 29 -8.84 -23.73 -15.29
C PRO A 29 -7.56 -22.95 -15.01
N ASP A 30 -7.18 -22.91 -13.74
CA ASP A 30 -5.93 -22.35 -13.23
C ASP A 30 -5.76 -20.83 -13.41
N ALA A 31 -6.30 -20.06 -12.46
CA ALA A 31 -5.55 -18.92 -11.93
C ALA A 31 -4.81 -19.43 -10.68
N PRO A 32 -3.58 -19.97 -10.81
CA PRO A 32 -2.79 -20.22 -9.61
C PRO A 32 -2.58 -18.85 -8.96
N PRO A 33 -2.72 -18.72 -7.62
CA PRO A 33 -2.17 -17.56 -6.94
C PRO A 33 -0.66 -17.65 -7.16
N TRP A 34 -0.16 -17.00 -8.20
CA TRP A 34 1.27 -16.83 -8.37
C TRP A 34 1.69 -15.94 -7.22
N ARG A 35 2.26 -16.51 -6.17
CA ARG A 35 2.90 -15.72 -5.13
C ARG A 35 4.33 -15.46 -5.57
N PRO A 36 4.83 -14.22 -5.60
CA PRO A 36 6.24 -13.98 -5.75
C PRO A 36 6.98 -14.75 -4.65
N PRO A 37 8.04 -15.50 -4.99
CA PRO A 37 8.70 -16.40 -4.04
C PRO A 37 9.42 -15.65 -2.91
N SER A 38 9.56 -14.33 -3.01
CA SER A 38 10.11 -13.48 -1.95
C SER A 38 9.67 -12.02 -2.10
N PHE A 39 9.86 -11.22 -1.04
CA PHE A 39 9.67 -9.77 -1.09
C PHE A 39 10.52 -9.12 -2.20
N ALA A 40 11.77 -9.55 -2.37
CA ALA A 40 12.65 -9.06 -3.43
C ALA A 40 12.04 -9.23 -4.84
N ASP A 41 11.43 -10.39 -5.10
CA ASP A 41 10.81 -10.67 -6.39
C ASP A 41 9.52 -9.87 -6.58
N ALA A 42 8.72 -9.73 -5.52
CA ALA A 42 7.51 -8.91 -5.51
C ALA A 42 7.84 -7.43 -5.80
N LEU A 43 8.88 -6.90 -5.14
CA LEU A 43 9.34 -5.54 -5.34
C LEU A 43 9.85 -5.34 -6.77
N ARG A 44 10.65 -6.27 -7.29
CA ARG A 44 11.14 -6.21 -8.68
C ARG A 44 9.99 -6.17 -9.70
N VAL A 45 8.92 -6.94 -9.49
CA VAL A 45 7.73 -6.89 -10.36
C VAL A 45 7.05 -5.52 -10.25
N SER A 46 6.83 -5.04 -9.03
CA SER A 46 6.22 -3.72 -8.78
C SER A 46 7.01 -2.57 -9.42
N GLU A 47 8.34 -2.59 -9.28
CA GLU A 47 9.26 -1.64 -9.90
C GLU A 47 9.22 -1.71 -11.42
N LYS A 48 9.22 -2.92 -11.99
CA LYS A 48 9.17 -3.11 -13.44
C LYS A 48 7.89 -2.53 -14.03
N ILE A 49 6.73 -2.83 -13.44
CA ILE A 49 5.43 -2.31 -13.91
C ILE A 49 5.43 -0.77 -13.92
N THR A 50 5.98 -0.17 -12.86
CA THR A 50 6.06 1.30 -12.74
C THR A 50 7.02 1.89 -13.78
N SER A 51 8.19 1.27 -13.96
CA SER A 51 9.20 1.70 -14.93
C SER A 51 8.68 1.61 -16.35
N ASP A 52 8.09 0.46 -16.73
CA ASP A 52 7.51 0.23 -18.06
C ASP A 52 6.41 1.27 -18.36
N TYR A 53 5.52 1.54 -17.39
CA TYR A 53 4.48 2.55 -17.55
C TYR A 53 5.08 3.94 -17.80
N ARG A 54 6.12 4.33 -17.04
CA ARG A 54 6.77 5.63 -17.20
C ARG A 54 7.47 5.74 -18.54
N GLU A 55 8.27 4.74 -18.90
CA GLU A 55 8.99 4.71 -20.18
C GLU A 55 8.03 4.80 -21.39
N LEU A 56 6.94 4.04 -21.37
CA LEU A 56 6.02 3.95 -22.50
C LEU A 56 5.00 5.09 -22.58
N HIS A 57 4.57 5.63 -21.43
CA HIS A 57 3.44 6.57 -21.39
C HIS A 57 3.76 7.92 -20.77
N ARG A 58 4.90 8.08 -20.09
CA ARG A 58 5.32 9.31 -19.40
C ARG A 58 6.84 9.53 -19.53
N PRO A 59 7.39 9.63 -20.76
CA PRO A 59 8.84 9.68 -20.99
C PRO A 59 9.52 10.91 -20.36
N ASP A 60 8.78 11.98 -20.11
CA ASP A 60 9.29 13.18 -19.41
C ASP A 60 9.29 13.03 -17.88
N SER A 61 8.67 11.97 -17.35
CA SER A 61 8.62 11.70 -15.91
C SER A 61 9.89 10.99 -15.42
N MET A 62 10.29 11.30 -14.19
CA MET A 62 11.39 10.64 -13.50
C MET A 62 11.02 9.23 -13.09
N ASP A 63 11.83 8.25 -13.47
CA ASP A 63 11.70 6.87 -12.99
C ASP A 63 12.26 6.75 -11.56
N VAL A 64 11.43 7.05 -10.56
CA VAL A 64 11.78 6.94 -9.14
C VAL A 64 11.44 5.55 -8.61
N LYS A 65 12.46 4.77 -8.25
CA LYS A 65 12.30 3.40 -7.74
C LYS A 65 12.41 3.34 -6.21
N PRO A 66 11.58 2.52 -5.53
CA PRO A 66 11.71 2.24 -4.10
C PRO A 66 13.13 1.85 -3.66
N SER A 67 13.78 0.95 -4.41
CA SER A 67 15.15 0.51 -4.13
C SER A 67 16.14 1.68 -4.17
N GLU A 68 16.00 2.59 -5.13
CA GLU A 68 16.85 3.78 -5.24
C GLU A 68 16.58 4.80 -4.13
N VAL A 69 15.32 4.98 -3.72
CA VAL A 69 14.97 5.87 -2.60
C VAL A 69 15.59 5.35 -1.31
N CYS A 70 15.48 4.05 -1.05
CA CYS A 70 16.09 3.42 0.13
C CYS A 70 17.62 3.50 0.09
N ALA A 71 18.24 3.27 -1.07
CA ALA A 71 19.67 3.44 -1.26
C ALA A 71 20.13 4.89 -1.01
N ALA A 72 19.39 5.89 -1.51
CA ALA A 72 19.67 7.30 -1.27
C ALA A 72 19.64 7.63 0.23
N LEU A 73 18.62 7.16 0.96
CA LEU A 73 18.53 7.34 2.41
C LEU A 73 19.71 6.68 3.15
N GLN A 74 20.06 5.45 2.80
CA GLN A 74 21.20 4.74 3.39
C GLN A 74 22.52 5.46 3.13
N GLN A 75 22.81 5.86 1.90
CA GLN A 75 24.01 6.60 1.50
C GLN A 75 24.07 7.97 2.17
N GLY A 76 22.93 8.64 2.29
CA GLY A 76 22.78 9.88 3.04
C GLY A 76 22.97 9.71 4.55
N GLY A 77 23.10 8.47 5.04
CA GLY A 77 23.34 8.11 6.44
C GLY A 77 22.07 8.14 7.31
N VAL A 78 20.89 8.07 6.71
CA VAL A 78 19.62 7.90 7.42
C VAL A 78 19.59 6.44 7.91
N LYS A 79 19.67 6.27 9.23
CA LYS A 79 19.78 4.95 9.87
C LYS A 79 18.44 4.35 10.20
N ASN A 80 17.44 5.19 10.46
CA ASN A 80 16.11 4.75 10.86
C ASN A 80 15.09 5.15 9.81
N TRP A 81 14.66 4.19 9.01
CA TRP A 81 13.65 4.35 7.98
C TRP A 81 12.91 3.03 7.78
N VAL A 82 11.70 3.11 7.24
CA VAL A 82 10.87 1.95 6.87
C VAL A 82 10.21 2.25 5.53
N LEU A 83 10.38 1.37 4.54
CA LEU A 83 9.66 1.44 3.27
C LEU A 83 8.20 1.10 3.53
N MET A 84 7.33 2.09 3.38
CA MET A 84 5.89 2.01 3.67
C MET A 84 5.09 1.85 2.37
N GLY A 85 3.77 1.96 2.50
CA GLY A 85 2.87 1.98 1.36
C GLY A 85 2.89 0.68 0.59
N LEU A 86 2.39 0.70 -0.64
CA LEU A 86 2.26 -0.50 -1.44
C LEU A 86 3.60 -1.23 -1.62
N HIS A 87 4.68 -0.49 -1.92
CA HIS A 87 6.01 -1.08 -2.11
C HIS A 87 6.58 -1.74 -0.85
N GLY A 88 6.21 -1.26 0.35
CA GLY A 88 6.53 -1.94 1.60
C GLY A 88 5.72 -3.21 1.87
N TYR A 89 4.59 -3.38 1.19
CA TYR A 89 3.64 -4.47 1.43
C TYR A 89 3.62 -5.55 0.34
N VAL A 90 4.20 -5.29 -0.84
CA VAL A 90 4.09 -6.22 -1.99
C VAL A 90 4.57 -7.64 -1.71
N GLY A 91 5.54 -7.85 -0.80
CA GLY A 91 5.98 -9.19 -0.43
C GLY A 91 4.98 -10.00 0.41
N TYR A 92 3.93 -9.36 0.91
CA TYR A 92 2.83 -10.01 1.63
C TYR A 92 1.65 -10.35 0.73
N MET A 93 1.67 -9.98 -0.55
CA MET A 93 0.56 -10.18 -1.49
C MET A 93 0.86 -11.36 -2.42
N SER A 94 -0.19 -12.05 -2.89
CA SER A 94 -0.07 -12.99 -4.01
C SER A 94 0.27 -12.22 -5.28
N ASP A 95 -0.51 -11.18 -5.59
CA ASP A 95 -0.39 -10.46 -6.85
C ASP A 95 0.19 -9.06 -6.62
N PRO A 96 1.53 -8.90 -6.67
CA PRO A 96 2.16 -7.61 -6.47
C PRO A 96 1.72 -6.65 -7.56
N ARG A 97 1.09 -5.55 -7.14
CA ARG A 97 0.74 -4.44 -8.03
C ARG A 97 1.72 -3.28 -7.86
N ALA A 98 1.55 -2.26 -8.69
CA ALA A 98 2.35 -1.05 -8.68
C ALA A 98 1.59 0.16 -8.15
N THR A 99 2.36 1.14 -7.67
CA THR A 99 1.94 2.51 -7.42
C THR A 99 3.00 3.44 -8.01
N GLN A 100 2.69 4.73 -8.15
CA GLN A 100 3.61 5.68 -8.79
C GLN A 100 4.53 6.42 -7.82
N ASP A 101 4.19 6.35 -6.52
CA ASP A 101 4.83 7.03 -5.40
C ASP A 101 5.52 6.05 -4.45
N VAL A 102 6.66 6.47 -3.92
CA VAL A 102 7.39 5.73 -2.90
C VAL A 102 7.13 6.33 -1.52
N ASP A 103 6.48 5.57 -0.64
CA ASP A 103 6.26 5.99 0.75
C ASP A 103 7.41 5.51 1.65
N VAL A 104 8.01 6.39 2.44
CA VAL A 104 9.01 6.01 3.44
C VAL A 104 8.76 6.74 4.75
N LEU A 105 8.74 6.00 5.87
CA LEU A 105 8.62 6.55 7.22
C LEU A 105 10.00 6.77 7.84
N VAL A 106 10.27 7.98 8.33
CA VAL A 106 11.52 8.35 9.04
C VAL A 106 11.22 9.07 10.34
N PRO A 107 12.07 8.98 11.38
CA PRO A 107 11.84 9.73 12.61
C PRO A 107 12.05 11.23 12.36
N TYR A 108 11.34 12.07 13.12
CA TYR A 108 11.50 13.54 13.06
C TYR A 108 12.96 13.99 13.16
N SER A 109 13.76 13.33 14.01
CA SER A 109 15.19 13.62 14.20
C SER A 109 16.05 13.42 12.95
N GLN A 110 15.59 12.65 11.97
CA GLN A 110 16.29 12.40 10.70
C GLN A 110 15.61 13.08 9.50
N LYS A 111 14.51 13.83 9.68
CA LYS A 111 13.78 14.53 8.60
C LYS A 111 14.71 15.31 7.68
N LYS A 112 15.48 16.27 8.21
CA LYS A 112 16.37 17.13 7.41
C LYS A 112 17.40 16.32 6.62
N LYS A 113 17.92 15.26 7.23
CA LYS A 113 18.93 14.38 6.64
C LYS A 113 18.34 13.55 5.49
N ALA A 114 17.14 13.01 5.69
CA ALA A 114 16.40 12.27 4.67
C ALA A 114 16.00 13.17 3.49
N VAL A 115 15.51 14.38 3.75
CA VAL A 115 15.20 15.35 2.69
C VAL A 115 16.44 15.67 1.87
N LYS A 116 17.57 15.96 2.53
CA LYS A 116 18.83 16.21 1.84
C LYS A 116 19.26 15.01 0.98
N ALA A 117 19.20 13.80 1.53
CA ALA A 117 19.60 12.59 0.82
C ALA A 117 18.78 12.35 -0.47
N ILE A 118 17.47 12.60 -0.42
CA ILE A 118 16.59 12.51 -1.58
C ILE A 118 16.94 13.59 -2.62
N LEU A 119 17.14 14.84 -2.20
CA LEU A 119 17.50 15.93 -3.12
C LEU A 119 18.90 15.80 -3.72
N ASP A 120 19.84 15.21 -3.00
CA ASP A 120 21.17 14.91 -3.55
C ASP A 120 21.07 13.92 -4.72
N ARG A 121 20.11 12.97 -4.66
CA ARG A 121 19.86 11.99 -5.73
C ARG A 121 18.99 12.56 -6.86
N TRP A 122 17.95 13.33 -6.53
CA TRP A 122 17.01 13.93 -7.49
C TRP A 122 16.87 15.45 -7.22
N PRO A 123 17.83 16.27 -7.69
CA PRO A 123 17.90 17.69 -7.34
C PRO A 123 16.80 18.56 -7.96
N THR A 124 16.07 18.04 -8.94
CA THR A 124 15.02 18.75 -9.66
C THR A 124 13.62 18.50 -9.09
N LEU A 125 13.47 17.63 -8.08
CA LEU A 125 12.17 17.41 -7.44
C LEU A 125 11.69 18.66 -6.70
N VAL A 126 10.41 18.96 -6.84
CA VAL A 126 9.75 20.06 -6.13
C VAL A 126 9.31 19.56 -4.75
N VAL A 127 9.80 20.22 -3.70
CA VAL A 127 9.50 19.83 -2.31
C VAL A 127 8.28 20.57 -1.79
N GLY A 128 7.30 19.83 -1.28
CA GLY A 128 6.18 20.35 -0.51
C GLY A 128 6.22 19.80 0.91
N GLU A 129 6.47 20.67 1.90
CA GLU A 129 6.44 20.27 3.31
C GLU A 129 5.05 20.46 3.92
N MET A 130 4.58 19.42 4.60
CA MET A 130 3.41 19.44 5.48
C MET A 130 3.85 19.01 6.89
N GLU A 131 2.94 19.11 7.86
CA GLU A 131 3.23 18.80 9.27
C GLU A 131 3.77 17.37 9.48
N PHE A 132 3.21 16.39 8.76
CA PHE A 132 3.49 14.96 8.96
C PHE A 132 4.00 14.25 7.70
N VAL A 133 4.21 14.96 6.60
CA VAL A 133 4.76 14.41 5.36
C VAL A 133 5.56 15.46 4.61
N VAL A 134 6.68 15.06 4.03
CA VAL A 134 7.39 15.85 3.00
C VAL A 134 7.17 15.16 1.67
N ARG A 135 6.53 15.87 0.74
CA ARG A 135 6.22 15.36 -0.60
C ARG A 135 7.27 15.83 -1.59
N PHE A 136 7.81 14.91 -2.36
CA PHE A 136 8.66 15.22 -3.50
C PHE A 136 7.86 15.00 -4.77
N LYS A 137 7.76 16.05 -5.59
CA LYS A 137 6.97 16.06 -6.81
C LYS A 137 7.87 16.13 -8.02
N ASP A 138 7.51 15.35 -9.04
CA ASP A 138 8.21 15.33 -10.30
C ASP A 138 7.65 16.45 -11.21
N PRO A 139 8.45 17.48 -11.55
CA PRO A 139 8.00 18.54 -12.45
C PRO A 139 7.72 18.05 -13.88
N GLY A 140 8.21 16.88 -14.28
CA GLY A 140 7.94 16.25 -15.58
C GLY A 140 6.67 15.41 -15.62
N ASP A 141 6.08 15.04 -14.47
CA ASP A 141 4.82 14.30 -14.40
C ASP A 141 3.68 15.20 -13.89
N LEU A 142 2.88 15.72 -14.83
CA LEU A 142 1.78 16.62 -14.52
C LEU A 142 0.43 15.89 -14.43
N ASP A 143 -0.38 16.26 -13.44
CA ASP A 143 -1.77 15.83 -13.31
C ASP A 143 -2.70 16.56 -14.32
N GLU A 144 -3.98 16.24 -14.29
CA GLU A 144 -4.99 16.85 -15.18
C GLU A 144 -5.15 18.37 -15.03
N LYS A 145 -4.56 18.96 -13.98
CA LYS A 145 -4.56 20.41 -13.70
C LYS A 145 -3.18 21.04 -13.98
N GLY A 146 -2.26 20.30 -14.58
CA GLY A 146 -0.91 20.78 -14.86
C GLY A 146 -0.03 20.91 -13.61
N GLN A 147 -0.39 20.24 -12.50
CA GLN A 147 0.41 20.28 -11.28
C GLN A 147 1.36 19.08 -11.20
N PRO A 148 2.61 19.29 -10.73
CA PRO A 148 3.55 18.19 -10.48
C PRO A 148 2.97 17.13 -9.55
N LYS A 149 3.06 15.86 -9.97
CA LYS A 149 2.59 14.70 -9.21
C LYS A 149 3.63 14.25 -8.20
N VAL A 150 3.14 13.72 -7.09
CA VAL A 150 3.98 13.18 -6.01
C VAL A 150 4.61 11.87 -6.47
N VAL A 151 5.90 11.72 -6.24
CA VAL A 151 6.67 10.51 -6.55
C VAL A 151 7.40 9.92 -5.35
N ILE A 152 7.60 10.71 -4.28
CA ILE A 152 8.07 10.22 -2.98
C ILE A 152 7.28 10.93 -1.89
N ASP A 153 6.70 10.17 -0.96
CA ASP A 153 6.14 10.66 0.29
C ASP A 153 7.06 10.24 1.45
N LEU A 154 7.77 11.22 2.02
CA LEU A 154 8.58 11.04 3.22
C LEU A 154 7.71 11.32 4.45
N MET A 155 7.13 10.25 4.99
CA MET A 155 6.24 10.27 6.15
C MET A 155 7.02 10.50 7.44
N LEU A 156 6.39 11.21 8.38
CA LEU A 156 6.86 11.38 9.76
C LEU A 156 5.87 10.70 10.71
N PRO A 157 6.32 10.20 11.88
CA PRO A 157 5.45 9.46 12.79
C PRO A 157 4.50 10.43 13.52
N TRP A 158 3.33 10.65 12.93
CA TRP A 158 2.37 11.66 13.41
C TRP A 158 1.34 11.15 14.42
N GLY A 159 1.37 9.85 14.70
CA GLY A 159 0.49 9.21 15.66
C GLY A 159 1.10 7.93 16.21
N ALA A 160 0.50 7.41 17.28
CA ALA A 160 1.03 6.30 18.06
C ALA A 160 1.29 5.04 17.22
N LEU A 161 0.45 4.77 16.22
CA LEU A 161 0.66 3.67 15.27
C LEU A 161 2.00 3.80 14.53
N HIS A 162 2.27 4.95 13.90
CA HIS A 162 3.50 5.15 13.14
C HIS A 162 4.75 5.15 14.03
N GLU A 163 4.65 5.70 15.25
CA GLU A 163 5.71 5.63 16.25
C GLU A 163 6.02 4.18 16.64
N ALA A 164 4.99 3.36 16.88
CA ALA A 164 5.16 1.95 17.20
C ALA A 164 5.80 1.18 16.04
N ILE A 165 5.39 1.46 14.80
CA ILE A 165 5.91 0.80 13.60
C ILE A 165 7.41 1.03 13.48
N ILE A 166 7.86 2.29 13.41
CA ILE A 166 9.27 2.59 13.19
C ILE A 166 10.17 2.13 14.33
N LYS A 167 9.62 1.97 15.54
CA LYS A 167 10.37 1.55 16.73
C LYS A 167 10.46 0.03 16.87
N ASN A 168 9.35 -0.68 16.66
CA ASN A 168 9.21 -2.07 17.12
C ASN A 168 8.62 -3.04 16.08
N CYS A 169 8.03 -2.55 14.99
CA CYS A 169 7.35 -3.41 14.01
C CYS A 169 8.00 -3.30 12.64
N VAL A 170 9.32 -3.51 12.61
CA VAL A 170 10.13 -3.50 11.40
C VAL A 170 10.77 -4.87 11.22
N SER A 171 10.64 -5.43 10.02
CA SER A 171 11.42 -6.56 9.53
C SER A 171 12.48 -6.06 8.54
N THR A 172 13.57 -6.81 8.40
CA THR A 172 14.57 -6.59 7.35
C THR A 172 14.51 -7.76 6.39
N ASP A 173 14.17 -7.49 5.13
CA ASP A 173 14.19 -8.51 4.09
C ASP A 173 15.62 -9.02 3.85
N GLU A 174 15.81 -10.33 3.87
CA GLU A 174 17.15 -10.93 3.82
C GLU A 174 17.87 -10.67 2.50
N ARG A 175 17.14 -10.61 1.38
CA ARG A 175 17.74 -10.46 0.05
C ARG A 175 18.05 -9.02 -0.31
N THR A 176 17.12 -8.10 -0.04
CA THR A 176 17.24 -6.68 -0.39
C THR A 176 17.83 -5.84 0.74
N GLN A 177 17.87 -6.38 1.97
CA GLN A 177 18.23 -5.66 3.20
C GLN A 177 17.33 -4.44 3.47
N LEU A 178 16.18 -4.37 2.81
CA LEU A 178 15.24 -3.28 2.99
C LEU A 178 14.47 -3.44 4.30
N ARG A 179 14.25 -2.32 4.97
CA ARG A 179 13.46 -2.25 6.20
C ARG A 179 12.00 -2.05 5.84
N ILE A 180 11.16 -3.02 6.17
CA ILE A 180 9.72 -3.04 5.86
C ILE A 180 8.91 -3.24 7.15
N PRO A 181 7.63 -2.85 7.20
CA PRO A 181 6.77 -3.15 8.35
C PRO A 181 6.59 -4.66 8.50
N THR A 182 6.39 -5.17 9.71
CA THR A 182 5.89 -6.55 9.86
C THR A 182 4.51 -6.70 9.22
N VAL A 183 4.07 -7.93 8.97
CA VAL A 183 2.76 -8.17 8.33
C VAL A 183 1.61 -7.59 9.16
N GLU A 184 1.66 -7.69 10.49
CA GLU A 184 0.64 -7.11 11.38
C GLU A 184 0.63 -5.58 11.31
N ALA A 185 1.81 -4.95 11.18
CA ALA A 185 1.92 -3.51 10.98
C ALA A 185 1.41 -3.06 9.62
N ALA A 186 1.64 -3.85 8.56
CA ALA A 186 1.07 -3.61 7.24
C ALA A 186 -0.48 -3.68 7.27
N LEU A 187 -1.03 -4.71 7.93
CA LEU A 187 -2.47 -4.86 8.13
C LEU A 187 -3.06 -3.70 8.93
N ALA A 188 -2.44 -3.30 10.04
CA ALA A 188 -2.89 -2.16 10.84
C ALA A 188 -2.86 -0.84 10.05
N CYS A 189 -1.85 -0.62 9.20
CA CYS A 189 -1.79 0.56 8.31
C CYS A 189 -2.95 0.56 7.31
N LYS A 190 -3.23 -0.59 6.69
CA LYS A 190 -4.32 -0.72 5.71
C LYS A 190 -5.68 -0.53 6.36
N TYR A 191 -5.88 -1.14 7.51
CA TYR A 191 -7.06 -0.94 8.34
C TYR A 191 -7.28 0.54 8.69
N ALA A 192 -6.25 1.25 9.18
CA ALA A 192 -6.35 2.68 9.47
C ALA A 192 -6.78 3.50 8.23
N ALA A 193 -6.28 3.15 7.03
CA ALA A 193 -6.69 3.80 5.79
C ALA A 193 -8.13 3.48 5.38
N MET A 194 -8.59 2.23 5.58
CA MET A 194 -9.95 1.79 5.27
C MET A 194 -11.00 2.53 6.11
N ILE A 195 -10.76 2.69 7.42
CA ILE A 195 -11.73 3.33 8.32
C ILE A 195 -11.61 4.85 8.39
N SER A 196 -10.54 5.44 7.85
CA SER A 196 -10.31 6.88 7.91
C SER A 196 -11.47 7.70 7.29
N PRO A 197 -12.05 8.67 8.01
CA PRO A 197 -13.19 9.47 7.52
C PRO A 197 -12.81 10.41 6.37
N HIS A 198 -11.54 10.75 6.23
CA HIS A 198 -11.04 11.66 5.20
C HIS A 198 -10.50 10.93 3.96
N ARG A 199 -10.48 9.60 3.97
CA ARG A 199 -10.05 8.79 2.82
C ARG A 199 -11.18 8.71 1.80
N LEU A 200 -10.90 9.08 0.55
CA LEU A 200 -11.85 8.96 -0.55
C LEU A 200 -12.35 7.53 -0.70
N ARG A 201 -13.65 7.33 -0.96
CA ARG A 201 -14.28 6.00 -1.12
C ARG A 201 -13.53 5.10 -2.10
N LYS A 202 -13.13 5.62 -3.27
CA LYS A 202 -12.34 4.87 -4.25
C LYS A 202 -11.01 4.37 -3.68
N LYS A 203 -10.34 5.17 -2.84
CA LYS A 203 -9.07 4.79 -2.20
C LYS A 203 -9.29 3.77 -1.09
N LYS A 204 -10.37 3.91 -0.29
CA LYS A 204 -10.77 2.89 0.68
C LYS A 204 -10.94 1.51 0.04
N LEU A 205 -11.61 1.42 -1.12
CA LEU A 205 -11.77 0.15 -1.84
C LEU A 205 -10.44 -0.47 -2.28
N LEU A 206 -9.45 0.34 -2.67
CA LEU A 206 -8.10 -0.16 -2.96
C LEU A 206 -7.40 -0.65 -1.69
N ASP A 207 -7.53 0.09 -0.58
CA ASP A 207 -6.97 -0.33 0.70
C ASP A 207 -7.64 -1.61 1.22
N THR A 208 -8.93 -1.81 0.96
CA THR A 208 -9.67 -3.06 1.21
C THR A 208 -9.10 -4.23 0.40
N ALA A 209 -8.94 -4.06 -0.91
CA ALA A 209 -8.39 -5.10 -1.77
C ALA A 209 -6.96 -5.48 -1.33
N ASP A 210 -6.12 -4.49 -1.03
CA ASP A 210 -4.78 -4.73 -0.51
C ASP A 210 -4.79 -5.47 0.83
N PHE A 211 -5.70 -5.07 1.75
CA PHE A 211 -5.85 -5.74 3.05
C PHE A 211 -6.22 -7.21 2.87
N THR A 212 -7.23 -7.50 2.05
CA THR A 212 -7.65 -8.88 1.74
C THR A 212 -6.51 -9.68 1.14
N ASN A 213 -5.80 -9.14 0.14
CA ASN A 213 -4.67 -9.82 -0.50
C ASN A 213 -3.55 -10.16 0.49
N ILE A 214 -3.26 -9.28 1.46
CA ILE A 214 -2.26 -9.55 2.52
C ILE A 214 -2.75 -10.67 3.44
N VAL A 215 -4.02 -10.67 3.84
CA VAL A 215 -4.59 -11.70 4.72
C VAL A 215 -4.63 -13.07 4.05
N GLU A 216 -5.00 -13.12 2.77
CA GLU A 216 -5.13 -14.36 2.01
C GLU A 216 -3.77 -15.00 1.72
N ALA A 217 -2.79 -14.20 1.31
CA ALA A 217 -1.46 -14.68 0.93
C ALA A 217 -0.50 -14.84 2.13
N GLY A 218 -0.79 -14.22 3.27
CA GLY A 218 0.04 -14.27 4.48
C GLY A 218 0.17 -15.68 5.07
N GLU A 219 1.34 -15.97 5.64
CA GLU A 219 1.55 -17.19 6.43
C GLU A 219 0.82 -17.08 7.76
N LYS A 220 -0.06 -18.06 8.04
CA LYS A 220 -0.94 -18.09 9.21
C LYS A 220 -0.34 -19.00 10.29
N PRO A 221 -0.65 -18.78 11.58
CA PRO A 221 -1.53 -17.73 12.12
C PRO A 221 -0.83 -16.37 12.23
N PHE A 222 -1.60 -15.27 12.11
CA PHE A 222 -1.12 -13.93 12.45
C PHE A 222 -0.97 -13.77 13.96
N ASP A 223 -0.03 -12.92 14.41
CA ASP A 223 0.12 -12.60 15.84
C ASP A 223 -1.06 -11.72 16.31
N GLU A 224 -2.12 -12.37 16.80
CA GLU A 224 -3.33 -11.70 17.27
C GLU A 224 -3.09 -10.69 18.40
N PRO A 225 -2.31 -10.99 19.47
CA PRO A 225 -1.91 -9.97 20.44
C PRO A 225 -1.28 -8.72 19.81
N THR A 226 -0.39 -8.89 18.82
CA THR A 226 0.22 -7.76 18.11
C THR A 226 -0.81 -7.01 17.26
N LEU A 227 -1.69 -7.69 16.55
CA LEU A 227 -2.79 -7.06 15.79
C LEU A 227 -3.68 -6.23 16.71
N ARG A 228 -4.16 -6.79 17.83
CA ARG A 228 -5.01 -6.08 18.79
C ARG A 228 -4.32 -4.81 19.28
N ARG A 229 -3.08 -4.96 19.75
CA ARG A 229 -2.27 -3.84 20.23
C ARG A 229 -2.11 -2.75 19.16
N LEU A 230 -1.82 -3.11 17.91
CA LEU A 230 -1.62 -2.13 16.83
C LEU A 230 -2.94 -1.48 16.39
N GLY A 231 -4.05 -2.23 16.36
CA GLY A 231 -5.37 -1.69 16.08
C GLY A 231 -5.80 -0.67 17.13
N ASP A 232 -5.52 -0.91 18.41
CA ASP A 232 -5.82 0.04 19.49
C ASP A 232 -5.03 1.35 19.39
N LEU A 233 -3.89 1.36 18.67
CA LEU A 233 -3.15 2.58 18.36
C LEU A 233 -3.78 3.40 17.22
N VAL A 234 -4.71 2.81 16.45
CA VAL A 234 -5.50 3.52 15.45
C VAL A 234 -6.65 4.26 16.14
N TRP A 235 -7.38 3.56 17.04
CA TRP A 235 -8.38 4.13 17.94
C TRP A 235 -8.71 3.13 19.07
N GLU A 236 -9.39 3.59 20.13
CA GLU A 236 -9.59 2.85 21.40
C GLU A 236 -10.13 1.41 21.28
N LYS A 237 -10.92 1.09 20.25
CA LYS A 237 -11.45 -0.28 20.02
C LYS A 237 -10.98 -0.90 18.71
N GLY A 238 -9.93 -0.32 18.12
CA GLY A 238 -9.43 -0.74 16.83
C GLY A 238 -8.79 -2.12 16.85
N GLY A 239 -8.35 -2.61 18.00
CA GLY A 239 -7.77 -3.94 18.14
C GLY A 239 -8.78 -5.07 17.90
N GLU A 240 -9.96 -4.98 18.52
CA GLU A 240 -11.05 -5.95 18.29
C GLU A 240 -11.57 -5.88 16.85
N GLU A 241 -11.74 -4.66 16.33
CA GLU A 241 -12.22 -4.45 14.97
C GLU A 241 -11.22 -4.95 13.91
N LEU A 242 -9.92 -4.70 14.10
CA LEU A 242 -8.88 -5.19 13.20
C LEU A 242 -8.84 -6.72 13.14
N VAL A 243 -8.92 -7.41 14.29
CA VAL A 243 -8.99 -8.87 14.31
C VAL A 243 -10.24 -9.36 13.57
N ARG A 244 -11.39 -8.74 13.80
CA ARG A 244 -12.62 -9.05 13.07
C ARG A 244 -12.48 -8.80 11.55
N PHE A 245 -11.76 -7.76 11.14
CA PHE A 245 -11.51 -7.50 9.71
C PHE A 245 -10.64 -8.60 9.10
N VAL A 246 -9.63 -9.10 9.82
CA VAL A 246 -8.86 -10.27 9.38
C VAL A 246 -9.77 -11.50 9.25
N GLU A 247 -10.66 -11.75 10.20
CA GLU A 247 -11.64 -12.84 10.10
C GLU A 247 -12.59 -12.68 8.90
N ILE A 248 -13.10 -11.47 8.65
CA ILE A 248 -13.95 -11.18 7.49
C ILE A 248 -13.20 -11.50 6.19
N ALA A 249 -11.95 -11.05 6.06
CA ALA A 249 -11.12 -11.33 4.89
C ALA A 249 -10.87 -12.83 4.69
N LEU A 250 -10.58 -13.57 5.78
CA LEU A 250 -10.38 -15.03 5.72
C LEU A 250 -11.63 -15.81 5.26
N ASN A 251 -12.81 -15.22 5.42
CA ASN A 251 -14.09 -15.83 5.07
C ASN A 251 -14.72 -15.19 3.81
N ASP A 252 -13.95 -14.43 3.02
CA ASP A 252 -14.43 -13.70 1.82
C ASP A 252 -15.69 -12.85 2.08
N GLY A 253 -15.73 -12.22 3.27
CA GLY A 253 -16.84 -11.41 3.72
C GLY A 253 -16.75 -9.94 3.31
N GLN A 254 -17.87 -9.22 3.36
CA GLN A 254 -17.92 -7.78 3.09
C GLN A 254 -17.55 -6.96 4.34
N PHE A 255 -16.60 -6.03 4.20
CA PHE A 255 -16.22 -5.12 5.28
C PHE A 255 -17.29 -4.03 5.55
N PRO A 256 -17.48 -3.63 6.81
CA PRO A 256 -18.38 -2.54 7.20
C PRO A 256 -17.67 -1.16 7.09
N LEU A 257 -17.59 -0.57 5.89
CA LEU A 257 -16.85 0.68 5.58
C LEU A 257 -17.69 1.92 5.26
#